data_AF-A0A7C8E4Z9-F1
#
_entry.id   AF-A0A7C8E4Z9-F1
#
_cell.length_a   1.000
_cell.length_b   1.000
_cell.length_c   1.000
_cell.angle_alpha   90.00
_cell.angle_beta   90.00
_cell.angle_gamma   90.00
#
_symmetry.space_group_name_H-M   'P 1'
#
loop_
_entity.id
_entity.type
_entity.pdbx_description
1 polymer ?
#
loop_
_entity_poly.entity_id
_entity_poly.type
_entity_poly.pdbx_seq_one_letter_code
_entity_poly.pdbx_strand_id
1 'polypeptide(L)'
;ESPLVGKEIRQGRADTRAFRKEQTAKVLSPVSGVVTSINPRLRTKGGLANDAPFSEGWIMRVHSDTLRDELKELMINTESSDFMDEEVERLYQLIEEVSGPLPADGGYLGNDIYGKIPQLGWERLTNIFLDT
;
A
#
# COMPACT_ATOMS: atom_id res chain seq x y z
N GLU A 1 -0.64 9.22 -7.63
CA GLU A 1 0.34 10.07 -8.32
C GLU A 1 1.69 9.40 -8.23
N SER A 2 2.29 9.15 -9.39
CA SER A 2 3.60 8.51 -9.50
C SER A 2 4.66 9.55 -9.87
N PRO A 3 5.93 9.33 -9.48
CA PRO A 3 7.05 10.16 -9.94
C PRO A 3 7.17 10.16 -11.47
N LEU A 4 7.85 11.17 -12.02
CA LEU A 4 8.10 11.27 -13.46
C LEU A 4 9.13 10.24 -13.92
N VAL A 5 9.02 9.80 -15.18
CA VAL A 5 10.09 9.03 -15.84
C VAL A 5 11.39 9.85 -15.82
N GLY A 6 12.50 9.19 -15.51
CA GLY A 6 13.81 9.81 -15.32
C GLY A 6 14.06 10.33 -13.91
N LYS A 7 13.06 10.39 -13.02
CA LYS A 7 13.27 10.78 -11.63
C LYS A 7 13.96 9.66 -10.85
N GLU A 8 14.99 10.03 -10.09
CA GLU A 8 15.62 9.14 -9.10
C GLU A 8 14.69 8.97 -7.90
N ILE A 9 14.53 7.74 -7.42
CA ILE A 9 13.84 7.35 -6.18
C ILE A 9 14.81 6.60 -5.27
N ARG A 10 14.52 6.56 -3.97
CA ARG A 10 15.36 5.86 -2.98
C ARG A 10 14.51 4.96 -2.09
N GLN A 11 15.06 3.81 -1.72
CA GLN A 11 14.42 2.89 -0.78
C GLN A 11 14.02 3.64 0.50
N GLY A 12 12.79 3.42 0.97
CA GLY A 12 12.21 4.11 2.12
C GLY A 12 11.79 5.57 1.86
N ARG A 13 11.96 6.12 0.65
CA ARG A 13 11.53 7.49 0.32
C ARG A 13 10.11 7.53 -0.25
N ALA A 14 9.31 8.47 0.25
CA ALA A 14 7.92 8.69 -0.13
C ALA A 14 7.76 9.56 -1.41
N ASP A 15 8.11 9.02 -2.59
CA ASP A 15 7.91 9.73 -3.87
C ASP A 15 6.55 9.50 -4.54
N THR A 16 5.83 8.49 -4.06
CA THR A 16 4.53 8.08 -4.61
C THR A 16 3.43 8.44 -3.63
N ARG A 17 2.28 8.88 -4.16
CA ARG A 17 1.10 9.22 -3.37
C ARG A 17 -0.12 8.47 -3.86
N ALA A 18 -0.86 7.84 -2.95
CA ALA A 18 -2.19 7.30 -3.20
C ALA A 18 -3.24 8.31 -2.75
N PHE A 19 -4.37 8.34 -3.44
CA PHE A 19 -5.44 9.30 -3.18
C PHE A 19 -6.77 8.58 -2.99
N ARG A 20 -7.55 9.07 -2.03
CA ARG A 20 -8.91 8.64 -1.79
C ARG A 20 -9.77 9.86 -1.48
N LYS A 21 -10.54 10.33 -2.48
CA LYS A 21 -11.24 11.62 -2.40
C LYS A 21 -10.25 12.73 -2.00
N GLU A 22 -10.44 13.36 -0.86
CA GLU A 22 -9.57 14.42 -0.32
C GLU A 22 -8.39 13.87 0.48
N GLN A 23 -8.41 12.57 0.82
CA GLN A 23 -7.36 11.94 1.59
C GLN A 23 -6.16 11.55 0.72
N THR A 24 -4.96 11.71 1.27
CA THR A 24 -3.70 11.36 0.62
C THR A 24 -2.90 10.45 1.54
N ALA A 25 -2.31 9.39 0.98
CA ALA A 25 -1.36 8.52 1.65
C ALA A 25 -0.04 8.53 0.87
N LYS A 26 1.08 8.50 1.59
CA LYS A 26 2.40 8.34 0.98
C LYS A 26 2.69 6.86 0.84
N VAL A 27 3.45 6.50 -0.19
CA VAL A 27 3.91 5.14 -0.43
C VAL A 27 5.42 5.19 -0.56
N LEU A 28 6.10 4.44 0.30
CA LEU A 28 7.56 4.34 0.31
C LEU A 28 8.03 3.51 -0.88
N SER A 29 9.16 3.90 -1.47
CA SER A 29 9.78 3.07 -2.51
C SER A 29 10.43 1.84 -1.87
N PRO A 30 10.21 0.62 -2.40
CA PRO A 30 10.88 -0.58 -1.90
C PRO A 30 12.34 -0.67 -2.35
N VAL A 31 12.74 0.09 -3.38
CA VAL A 31 14.09 0.07 -3.98
C VAL A 31 14.53 1.48 -4.38
N SER A 32 15.84 1.67 -4.51
CA SER A 32 16.43 2.86 -5.13
C SER A 32 16.64 2.66 -6.63
N GLY A 33 16.63 3.75 -7.38
CA GLY A 33 16.91 3.71 -8.81
C GLY A 33 16.25 4.84 -9.59
N VAL A 34 16.18 4.68 -10.91
CA VAL A 34 15.58 5.66 -11.82
C VAL A 34 14.27 5.11 -12.40
N VAL A 35 13.20 5.90 -12.34
CA VAL A 35 11.90 5.54 -12.92
C VAL A 35 12.02 5.43 -14.43
N THR A 36 11.74 4.27 -15.00
CA THR A 36 11.81 4.02 -16.45
C THR A 36 10.44 4.02 -17.12
N SER A 37 9.38 3.73 -16.38
CA SER A 37 8.01 3.74 -16.89
C SER A 37 7.01 3.95 -15.76
N ILE A 38 5.86 4.54 -16.09
CA ILE A 38 4.71 4.67 -15.20
C ILE A 38 3.49 4.06 -15.86
N ASN A 39 2.53 3.57 -15.07
CA ASN A 39 1.28 3.06 -15.63
C ASN A 39 0.29 4.20 -15.88
N PRO A 40 0.05 4.60 -17.14
CA PRO A 40 -0.84 5.72 -17.44
C PRO A 40 -2.31 5.40 -17.08
N ARG A 41 -2.69 4.12 -17.03
CA ARG A 41 -4.07 3.69 -16.78
C ARG A 41 -4.53 4.00 -15.37
N LEU A 42 -3.61 4.11 -14.40
CA LEU A 42 -3.95 4.49 -13.03
C LEU A 42 -4.43 5.94 -12.92
N ARG A 43 -4.13 6.81 -13.90
CA ARG A 43 -4.64 8.20 -13.91
C ARG A 43 -6.13 8.27 -14.25
N THR A 44 -6.62 7.37 -15.09
CA THR A 44 -8.02 7.34 -15.52
C THR A 44 -8.84 6.28 -14.79
N LYS A 45 -8.20 5.20 -14.33
CA LYS A 45 -8.84 4.09 -13.60
C LYS A 45 -7.97 3.68 -12.39
N GLY A 46 -7.97 4.52 -11.36
CA GLY A 46 -7.19 4.29 -10.13
C GLY A 46 -7.54 2.99 -9.40
N GLY A 47 -8.80 2.52 -9.52
CA GLY A 47 -9.26 1.26 -8.93
C GLY A 47 -8.50 0.02 -9.39
N LEU A 48 -7.80 0.07 -10.55
CA LEU A 48 -6.94 -1.04 -11.00
C LEU A 48 -5.85 -1.41 -9.99
N ALA A 49 -5.37 -0.44 -9.19
CA ALA A 49 -4.40 -0.71 -8.14
C ALA A 49 -4.96 -1.64 -7.05
N ASN A 50 -6.28 -1.65 -6.84
CA ASN A 50 -6.96 -2.54 -5.90
C ASN A 50 -7.45 -3.83 -6.57
N ASP A 51 -8.00 -3.72 -7.78
CA ASP A 51 -8.61 -4.84 -8.50
C ASP A 51 -7.56 -5.84 -9.03
N ALA A 52 -6.37 -5.35 -9.38
CA ALA A 52 -5.33 -6.12 -10.08
C ALA A 52 -3.91 -5.70 -9.65
N PRO A 53 -3.58 -5.69 -8.33
CA PRO A 53 -2.36 -5.08 -7.78
C PRO A 53 -1.06 -5.66 -8.36
N PHE A 54 -1.04 -6.96 -8.67
CA PHE A 54 0.13 -7.67 -9.18
C PHE A 54 0.16 -7.85 -10.70
N SER A 55 -0.80 -7.28 -11.43
CA SER A 55 -0.87 -7.38 -12.89
C SER A 55 -1.12 -6.02 -13.53
N GLU A 56 -2.37 -5.71 -13.87
CA GLU A 56 -2.75 -4.50 -14.60
C GLU A 56 -2.62 -3.21 -13.75
N GLY A 57 -2.55 -3.37 -12.43
CA GLY A 57 -2.47 -2.31 -11.43
C GLY A 57 -1.05 -1.86 -11.04
N TRP A 58 0.00 -2.32 -11.73
CA TRP A 58 1.38 -1.89 -11.45
C TRP A 58 1.52 -0.35 -11.49
N ILE A 59 2.37 0.22 -10.63
CA ILE A 59 2.48 1.69 -10.48
C ILE A 59 3.58 2.26 -11.37
N MET A 60 4.78 1.70 -11.28
CA MET A 60 5.98 2.15 -11.99
C MET A 60 6.97 1.00 -12.21
N ARG A 61 7.90 1.21 -13.15
CA ARG A 61 9.10 0.38 -13.35
C ARG A 61 10.32 1.21 -13.02
N VAL A 62 11.31 0.57 -12.41
CA VAL A 62 12.51 1.22 -11.89
C VAL A 62 13.73 0.45 -12.39
N HIS A 63 14.71 1.17 -12.90
CA HIS A 63 16.04 0.63 -13.15
C HIS A 63 16.90 0.88 -11.91
N SER A 64 17.38 -0.20 -11.29
CA SER A 64 18.13 -0.16 -10.03
C SER A 64 19.49 -0.83 -10.21
N ASP A 65 20.55 -0.10 -9.90
CA ASP A 65 21.93 -0.61 -9.92
C ASP A 65 22.32 -1.30 -8.59
N THR A 66 21.51 -1.11 -7.54
CA THR A 66 21.77 -1.56 -6.16
C THR A 66 20.79 -2.62 -5.67
N LEU A 67 19.91 -3.13 -6.55
CA LEU A 67 18.82 -4.05 -6.21
C LEU A 67 19.27 -5.24 -5.37
N ARG A 68 20.43 -5.84 -5.71
CA ARG A 68 20.92 -7.04 -5.02
C ARG A 68 21.19 -6.80 -3.53
N ASP A 69 21.65 -5.60 -3.17
CA ASP A 69 21.93 -5.27 -1.78
C ASP A 69 20.65 -4.88 -1.04
N GLU A 70 19.76 -4.13 -1.69
CA GLU A 70 18.49 -3.69 -1.10
C GLU A 70 17.46 -4.80 -0.92
N LEU A 71 17.53 -5.88 -1.71
CA LEU A 71 16.66 -7.05 -1.56
C LEU A 71 16.79 -7.72 -0.18
N LYS A 72 17.92 -7.54 0.51
CA LYS A 72 18.15 -8.09 1.86
C LYS A 72 17.33 -7.38 2.94
N GLU A 73 16.90 -6.15 2.65
CA GLU A 73 16.09 -5.32 3.55
C GLU A 73 14.58 -5.48 3.27
N LEU A 74 14.21 -6.36 2.34
CA LEU A 74 12.82 -6.64 1.97
C LEU A 74 12.40 -8.01 2.48
N MET A 75 11.10 -8.15 2.76
CA MET A 75 10.50 -9.44 3.10
C MET A 75 10.43 -10.34 1.87
N ILE A 76 10.87 -11.59 1.99
CA ILE A 76 10.87 -12.56 0.90
C ILE A 76 10.11 -13.84 1.30
N ASN A 77 9.30 -14.35 0.37
CA ASN A 77 8.60 -15.62 0.51
C ASN A 77 7.69 -15.66 1.75
N THR A 78 7.97 -16.51 2.74
CA THR A 78 7.13 -16.69 3.93
C THR A 78 7.05 -15.44 4.78
N GLU A 79 8.11 -14.64 4.84
CA GLU A 79 8.12 -13.38 5.59
C GLU A 79 7.02 -12.42 5.11
N SER A 80 6.76 -12.38 3.79
CA SER A 80 5.70 -11.54 3.25
C SER A 80 4.30 -12.06 3.59
N SER A 81 4.12 -13.38 3.65
CA SER A 81 2.84 -13.98 4.02
C SER A 81 2.55 -13.78 5.51
N ASP A 82 3.54 -14.05 6.37
CA ASP A 82 3.41 -13.91 7.82
C ASP A 82 3.11 -12.44 8.19
N PHE A 83 3.81 -11.49 7.56
CA PHE A 83 3.53 -10.06 7.71
C PHE A 83 2.10 -9.70 7.30
N MET A 84 1.61 -10.23 6.17
CA MET A 84 0.25 -9.94 5.73
C MET A 84 -0.81 -10.51 6.68
N ASP A 85 -0.58 -11.68 7.26
CA ASP A 85 -1.48 -12.29 8.25
C ASP A 85 -1.52 -11.44 9.54
N GLU A 86 -0.37 -10.97 10.02
CA GLU A 86 -0.27 -10.06 11.17
C GLU A 86 -1.00 -8.72 10.91
N GLU A 87 -0.84 -8.13 9.73
CA GLU A 87 -1.50 -6.86 9.38
C GLU A 87 -3.02 -7.03 9.25
N VAL A 88 -3.49 -8.20 8.79
CA VAL A 88 -4.93 -8.52 8.78
C VAL A 88 -5.47 -8.65 10.20
N GLU A 89 -4.76 -9.35 11.10
CA GLU A 89 -5.14 -9.44 12.51
C GLU A 89 -5.20 -8.05 13.17
N ARG A 90 -4.18 -7.23 12.92
CA ARG A 90 -4.12 -5.84 13.42
C ARG A 90 -5.29 -5.01 12.94
N LEU A 91 -5.69 -5.16 11.67
CA LEU A 91 -6.86 -4.47 11.13
C LEU A 91 -8.16 -4.92 11.83
N TYR A 92 -8.32 -6.21 12.14
CA TYR A 92 -9.47 -6.69 12.91
C TYR A 92 -9.51 -6.06 14.31
N GLN A 93 -8.39 -6.02 15.02
CA GLN A 93 -8.30 -5.39 16.35
C GLN A 93 -8.68 -3.91 16.31
N LEU A 94 -8.23 -3.17 15.29
CA LEU A 94 -8.60 -1.76 15.10
C LEU A 94 -10.10 -1.57 14.84
N ILE A 95 -10.71 -2.47 14.06
CA ILE A 95 -12.14 -2.44 13.80
C ILE A 95 -12.92 -2.71 15.09
N GLU A 96 -12.51 -3.70 15.89
CA GLU A 96 -13.15 -4.03 17.15
C GLU A 96 -13.07 -2.90 18.18
N GLU A 97 -11.91 -2.24 18.28
CA GLU A 97 -11.72 -1.08 19.17
C GLU A 97 -12.74 0.04 18.87
N VAL A 98 -13.03 0.26 17.59
CA VAL A 98 -13.84 1.39 17.13
C VAL A 98 -15.32 1.03 16.98
N SER A 99 -15.64 -0.20 16.61
CA SER A 99 -17.00 -0.65 16.25
C SER A 99 -17.61 -1.61 17.28
N GLY A 100 -16.85 -2.03 18.28
CA GLY A 100 -17.22 -3.10 19.21
C GLY A 100 -16.92 -4.49 18.62
N PRO A 101 -17.25 -5.56 19.38
CA PRO A 101 -16.90 -6.93 19.02
C PRO A 101 -17.44 -7.33 17.65
N LEU A 102 -16.62 -8.02 16.86
CA LEU A 102 -17.07 -8.57 15.59
C LEU A 102 -18.08 -9.72 15.82
N PRO A 103 -19.11 -9.85 14.98
CA PRO A 103 -20.04 -10.97 15.07
C PRO A 103 -19.32 -12.33 14.93
N ALA A 104 -19.72 -13.30 15.75
CA ALA A 104 -19.13 -14.65 15.77
C ALA A 104 -19.49 -15.52 14.55
N ASP A 105 -20.20 -14.97 13.56
CA ASP A 105 -20.68 -15.69 12.38
C ASP A 105 -19.63 -15.78 11.24
N GLY A 106 -18.43 -15.23 11.45
CA GLY A 106 -17.29 -15.45 10.56
C GLY A 106 -17.37 -14.71 9.23
N GLY A 107 -17.88 -13.48 9.23
CA GLY A 107 -17.92 -12.61 8.05
C GLY A 107 -16.54 -12.23 7.50
N TYR A 108 -16.48 -11.92 6.20
CA TYR A 108 -15.27 -11.41 5.54
C TYR A 108 -15.26 -9.87 5.52
N LEU A 109 -14.08 -9.27 5.60
CA LEU A 109 -13.89 -7.85 5.34
C LEU A 109 -14.33 -7.53 3.90
N GLY A 110 -15.36 -6.70 3.77
CA GLY A 110 -15.81 -6.22 2.47
C GLY A 110 -14.93 -5.09 1.92
N ASN A 111 -15.15 -4.75 0.66
CA ASN A 111 -14.48 -3.60 0.03
C ASN A 111 -14.78 -2.29 0.77
N ASP A 112 -13.86 -1.35 0.64
CA ASP A 112 -13.95 0.03 1.12
C ASP A 112 -14.15 0.18 2.64
N ILE A 113 -13.28 -0.47 3.43
CA ILE A 113 -13.35 -0.50 4.91
C ILE A 113 -13.40 0.91 5.51
N TYR A 114 -12.45 1.79 5.19
CA TYR A 114 -12.44 3.16 5.70
C TYR A 114 -13.68 3.98 5.26
N GLY A 115 -14.28 3.67 4.11
CA GLY A 115 -15.52 4.32 3.67
C GLY A 115 -16.73 3.93 4.50
N LYS A 116 -16.74 2.70 5.01
CA LYS A 116 -17.81 2.15 5.86
C LYS A 116 -17.59 2.45 7.34
N ILE A 117 -16.34 2.53 7.78
CA ILE A 117 -15.93 2.75 9.17
C ILE A 117 -14.96 3.94 9.22
N PRO A 118 -15.44 5.17 8.95
CA PRO A 118 -14.57 6.37 8.92
C PRO A 118 -13.96 6.69 10.27
N GLN A 119 -14.52 6.16 11.37
CA GLN A 119 -14.03 6.38 12.73
C GLN A 119 -12.67 5.70 12.98
N LEU A 120 -12.25 4.77 12.11
CA LEU A 120 -10.88 4.22 12.11
C LEU A 120 -9.82 5.32 11.98
N GLY A 121 -10.16 6.45 11.34
CA GLY A 121 -9.27 7.59 11.18
C GLY A 121 -8.24 7.38 10.08
N TRP A 122 -8.21 8.27 9.08
CA TRP A 122 -7.28 8.13 7.95
C TRP A 122 -5.83 8.16 8.40
N GLU A 123 -5.44 9.18 9.16
CA GLU A 123 -4.06 9.34 9.66
C GLU A 123 -3.62 8.16 10.52
N ARG A 124 -4.54 7.60 11.32
CA ARG A 124 -4.26 6.39 12.11
C ARG A 124 -3.95 5.20 11.21
N LEU A 125 -4.76 4.99 10.18
CA LEU A 125 -4.54 3.91 9.21
C LEU A 125 -3.22 4.09 8.43
N THR A 126 -2.90 5.29 7.95
CA THR A 126 -1.65 5.50 7.21
C THR A 126 -0.41 5.34 8.09
N ASN A 127 -0.47 5.78 9.34
CA ASN A 127 0.63 5.61 10.28
C ASN A 127 0.86 4.13 10.63
N ILE A 128 -0.20 3.33 10.78
CA ILE A 128 -0.09 1.92 11.18
C ILE A 128 0.37 1.04 10.02
N PHE A 129 -0.22 1.21 8.83
CA PHE A 129 -0.07 0.26 7.72
C PHE A 129 0.94 0.71 6.65
N LEU A 130 1.32 1.99 6.64
CA LEU A 130 2.22 2.55 5.62
C LEU A 130 3.44 3.26 6.22
N ASP A 131 3.52 3.36 7.55
CA ASP A 131 4.56 4.11 8.27
C ASP A 131 4.71 5.58 7.79
N THR A 132 3.59 6.24 7.42
CA THR A 132 3.60 7.61 6.83
C THR A 132 2.48 8.55 7.25
#